data_AF-A0A5Q3HCV5-F1
#
_entry.id   AF-A0A5Q3HCV5-F1
#
_cell.length_a   1.000
_cell.length_b   1.000
_cell.length_c   1.000
_cell.angle_alpha   90.00
_cell.angle_beta   90.00
_cell.angle_gamma   90.00
#
_symmetry.space_group_name_H-M   'P 1'
#
loop_
_entity.id
_entity.type
_entity.pdbx_description
1 polymer ?
#
loop_
_entity_poly.entity_id
_entity_poly.type
_entity_poly.pdbx_seq_one_letter_code
_entity_poly.pdbx_strand_id
1 'polypeptide(L)'
;MSFISTIKLLAPGKLILAFFLLVALRAAHSQEQVVPAESLRVGDSVSGAVKYGRRIITLPAGTWRLTTYKERDSSTSGGGATMLDASFDEIVDGRLDRLLLISATKYSRNLNWIDEPCKTKGDAYWIDDRKRGFNDQFCIRVGYLSGVVDGARGEDYQTWARNIVAQGIKYSPDMPFVTVTKYTNYDFLAMRIAFNPEPYGTARSKRPERTFNDWNPSSVSLGTERKKIYEALKDWAPAYAAAVSRAFDGDAGLSSKDFGEPSLEKAP
;
A
#
# COMPACT_ATOMS: atom_id res chain seq x y z
N MET A 1 4.33 11.42 59.36
CA MET A 1 3.39 10.29 59.34
C MET A 1 3.90 9.27 58.33
N SER A 2 4.50 8.18 58.81
CA SER A 2 5.06 7.11 57.97
C SER A 2 3.98 6.10 57.61
N PHE A 3 3.73 5.90 56.32
CA PHE A 3 2.94 4.79 55.81
C PHE A 3 3.88 3.63 55.48
N ILE A 4 3.91 2.62 56.36
CA ILE A 4 4.56 1.34 56.09
C ILE A 4 3.54 0.49 55.31
N SER A 5 3.75 0.36 53.99
CA SER A 5 2.90 -0.45 53.12
C SER A 5 3.36 -1.92 53.16
N THR A 6 2.49 -2.79 53.65
CA THR A 6 2.74 -4.24 53.77
C THR A 6 2.58 -4.91 52.41
N ILE A 7 3.69 -5.25 51.76
CA ILE A 7 3.69 -6.07 50.53
C ILE A 7 3.37 -7.51 50.93
N LYS A 8 2.14 -7.99 50.65
CA LYS A 8 1.80 -9.41 50.74
C LYS A 8 2.48 -10.16 49.60
N LEU A 9 3.51 -10.95 49.93
CA LEU A 9 4.14 -11.88 49.01
C LEU A 9 3.10 -12.90 48.49
N LEU A 10 2.80 -12.81 47.20
CA LEU A 10 2.02 -13.83 46.48
C LEU A 10 2.82 -15.14 46.45
N ALA A 11 2.16 -16.25 46.78
CA ALA A 11 2.76 -17.58 46.75
C ALA A 11 3.36 -17.90 45.37
N PRO A 12 4.56 -18.52 45.30
CA PRO A 12 5.35 -18.67 44.07
C PRO A 12 4.60 -19.41 42.94
N GLY A 13 3.65 -20.29 43.26
CA GLY A 13 2.84 -21.00 42.25
C GLY A 13 1.88 -20.11 41.45
N LYS A 14 1.39 -19.00 42.02
CA LYS A 14 0.46 -18.09 41.31
C LYS A 14 1.17 -17.21 40.27
N LEU A 15 2.45 -16.92 40.50
CA LEU A 15 3.29 -16.14 39.60
C LEU A 15 3.63 -16.91 38.32
N ILE A 16 3.89 -18.21 38.44
CA ILE A 16 4.18 -19.09 37.29
C ILE A 16 2.95 -19.21 36.40
N LEU A 17 1.76 -19.44 36.97
CA LEU A 17 0.52 -19.57 36.20
C LEU A 17 0.16 -18.27 35.46
N ALA A 18 0.33 -17.10 36.10
CA ALA A 18 0.08 -15.81 35.46
C ALA A 18 1.04 -15.54 34.30
N PHE A 19 2.32 -15.92 34.44
CA PHE A 19 3.32 -15.81 33.37
C PHE A 19 2.96 -16.70 32.17
N PHE A 20 2.60 -17.97 32.39
CA PHE A 20 2.17 -18.86 31.31
C PHE A 20 0.87 -18.37 30.64
N LEU A 21 -0.08 -17.82 31.40
CA LEU A 21 -1.29 -17.23 30.82
C LEU A 21 -0.97 -16.01 29.95
N LEU A 22 -0.05 -15.13 30.39
CA LEU A 22 0.40 -13.97 29.62
C LEU A 22 1.15 -14.36 28.35
N VAL A 23 1.99 -15.41 28.41
CA VAL A 23 2.69 -15.95 27.24
C VAL A 23 1.70 -16.61 26.27
N ALA A 24 0.72 -17.38 26.77
CA ALA A 24 -0.31 -17.99 25.94
C ALA A 24 -1.27 -16.95 25.32
N LEU A 25 -1.62 -15.89 26.05
CA LEU A 25 -2.43 -14.76 25.55
C LEU A 25 -1.67 -13.95 24.48
N ARG A 26 -0.34 -13.84 24.60
CA ARG A 26 0.51 -13.22 23.56
C ARG A 26 0.71 -14.12 22.34
N ALA A 27 0.73 -15.45 22.50
CA ALA A 27 0.84 -16.39 21.39
C ALA A 27 -0.51 -16.59 20.65
N ALA A 28 -1.63 -16.45 21.34
CA ALA A 28 -2.97 -16.40 20.73
C ALA A 28 -3.28 -15.03 20.10
N HIS A 29 -2.48 -14.00 20.40
CA HIS A 29 -2.58 -12.70 19.74
C HIS A 29 -2.00 -12.78 18.33
N SER A 30 -2.93 -12.78 17.38
CA SER A 30 -2.78 -12.18 16.06
C SER A 30 -2.17 -13.06 14.99
N GLN A 31 -2.79 -14.21 14.72
CA GLN A 31 -2.97 -14.54 13.29
C GLN A 31 -3.80 -13.40 12.70
N GLU A 32 -3.16 -12.56 11.89
CA GLU A 32 -3.83 -11.50 11.14
C GLU A 32 -5.03 -12.11 10.40
N GLN A 33 -6.23 -11.57 10.64
CA GLN A 33 -7.45 -12.10 10.08
C GLN A 33 -7.38 -12.01 8.54
N VAL A 34 -7.53 -13.14 7.86
CA VAL A 34 -7.64 -13.18 6.41
C VAL A 34 -9.09 -12.92 6.02
N VAL A 35 -9.37 -11.74 5.47
CA VAL A 35 -10.73 -11.34 5.06
C VAL A 35 -10.97 -11.65 3.59
N PRO A 36 -12.05 -12.36 3.20
CA PRO A 36 -12.39 -12.53 1.78
C PRO A 36 -12.67 -11.18 1.11
N ALA A 37 -12.01 -10.88 -0.02
CA ALA A 37 -12.14 -9.62 -0.74
C ALA A 37 -13.60 -9.33 -1.13
N GLU A 38 -14.34 -10.38 -1.54
CA GLU A 38 -15.73 -10.30 -1.97
C GLU A 38 -16.70 -9.94 -0.83
N SER A 39 -16.27 -10.10 0.42
CA SER A 39 -17.06 -9.72 1.60
C SER A 39 -16.90 -8.25 1.97
N LEU A 40 -15.82 -7.60 1.52
CA LEU A 40 -15.56 -6.19 1.82
C LEU A 40 -16.55 -5.27 1.10
N ARG A 41 -16.85 -4.14 1.73
CA ARG A 41 -17.67 -3.05 1.21
C ARG A 41 -16.89 -1.75 1.33
N VAL A 42 -17.16 -0.81 0.42
CA VAL A 42 -16.58 0.54 0.51
C VAL A 42 -16.95 1.15 1.86
N GLY A 43 -15.94 1.62 2.60
CA GLY A 43 -16.05 2.09 3.98
C GLY A 43 -15.55 1.11 5.03
N ASP A 44 -15.43 -0.18 4.71
CA ASP A 44 -14.90 -1.19 5.65
C ASP A 44 -13.43 -0.92 5.97
N SER A 45 -13.05 -1.13 7.23
CA SER A 45 -11.65 -1.12 7.66
C SER A 45 -11.09 -2.54 7.70
N VAL A 46 -9.89 -2.72 7.16
CA VAL A 46 -9.16 -3.98 7.13
C VAL A 46 -7.71 -3.75 7.55
N SER A 47 -7.17 -4.72 8.27
CA SER A 47 -5.74 -4.85 8.56
C SER A 47 -5.33 -6.30 8.31
N GLY A 48 -4.04 -6.54 8.10
CA GLY A 48 -3.54 -7.88 7.85
C GLY A 48 -3.67 -8.29 6.39
N ALA A 49 -4.47 -9.30 6.07
CA ALA A 49 -4.48 -9.89 4.72
C ALA A 49 -5.89 -10.03 4.12
N VAL A 50 -5.96 -9.93 2.80
CA VAL A 50 -7.19 -10.10 2.03
C VAL A 50 -7.05 -11.32 1.11
N LYS A 51 -8.03 -12.22 1.13
CA LYS A 51 -8.09 -13.35 0.20
C LYS A 51 -8.82 -12.94 -1.08
N TYR A 52 -8.18 -13.09 -2.22
CA TYR A 52 -8.80 -12.86 -3.53
C TYR A 52 -8.48 -14.01 -4.49
N GLY A 53 -9.52 -14.70 -4.94
CA GLY A 53 -9.37 -15.94 -5.71
C GLY A 53 -8.52 -16.97 -4.97
N ARG A 54 -7.38 -17.36 -5.56
CA ARG A 54 -6.45 -18.32 -4.95
C ARG A 54 -5.37 -17.70 -4.06
N ARG A 55 -5.29 -16.36 -3.98
CA ARG A 55 -4.22 -15.64 -3.28
C ARG A 55 -4.66 -15.14 -1.92
N ILE A 56 -3.70 -15.10 -1.00
CA ILE A 56 -3.74 -14.28 0.20
C ILE A 56 -2.81 -13.11 -0.06
N ILE A 57 -3.36 -11.90 -0.10
CA ILE A 57 -2.64 -10.65 -0.33
C ILE A 57 -2.50 -9.98 1.02
N THR A 58 -1.35 -10.15 1.68
CA THR A 58 -1.02 -9.40 2.89
C THR A 58 -0.88 -7.91 2.55
N LEU A 59 -1.46 -7.06 3.39
CA LEU A 59 -1.38 -5.62 3.30
C LEU A 59 -0.21 -5.11 4.14
N PRO A 60 0.43 -3.99 3.75
CA PRO A 60 1.39 -3.31 4.62
C PRO A 60 0.75 -2.95 5.97
N ALA A 61 1.58 -2.75 6.99
CA ALA A 61 1.11 -2.33 8.30
C ALA A 61 0.25 -1.07 8.19
N GLY A 62 -0.87 -1.01 8.91
CA GLY A 62 -1.80 0.11 8.86
C GLY A 62 -3.25 -0.31 9.11
N THR A 63 -4.13 0.67 9.25
CA THR A 63 -5.58 0.45 9.27
C THR A 63 -6.18 1.00 7.99
N TRP A 64 -6.45 0.12 7.04
CA TRP A 64 -6.82 0.47 5.69
C TRP A 64 -8.33 0.50 5.54
N ARG A 65 -8.91 1.64 5.14
CA ARG A 65 -10.32 1.74 4.78
C ARG A 65 -10.47 1.54 3.28
N LEU A 66 -11.32 0.61 2.87
CA LEU A 66 -11.60 0.34 1.46
C LEU A 66 -12.38 1.52 0.85
N THR A 67 -11.84 2.15 -0.18
CA THR A 67 -12.44 3.33 -0.85
C THR A 67 -13.00 3.00 -2.22
N THR A 68 -12.49 1.96 -2.86
CA THR A 68 -12.95 1.51 -4.17
C THR A 68 -12.77 0.01 -4.26
N TYR A 69 -13.78 -0.69 -4.78
CA TYR A 69 -13.73 -2.10 -5.10
C TYR A 69 -14.38 -2.32 -6.45
N LYS A 70 -13.64 -2.92 -7.38
CA LYS A 70 -14.13 -3.22 -8.71
C LYS A 70 -13.57 -4.55 -9.19
N GLU A 71 -14.44 -5.44 -9.61
CA GLU A 71 -14.06 -6.55 -10.48
C GLU A 71 -14.31 -6.15 -11.93
N ARG A 72 -13.35 -6.43 -12.81
CA ARG A 72 -13.49 -6.23 -14.26
C ARG A 72 -12.87 -7.39 -15.02
N ASP A 73 -13.30 -7.57 -16.27
CA ASP A 73 -12.57 -8.41 -17.21
C ASP A 73 -11.28 -7.70 -17.66
N SER A 74 -10.18 -8.44 -17.81
CA SER A 74 -8.91 -7.91 -18.32
C SER A 74 -8.95 -7.60 -19.82
N SER A 75 -9.97 -8.09 -20.53
CA SER A 75 -10.21 -7.90 -21.96
C SER A 75 -11.55 -7.19 -22.21
N THR A 76 -11.62 -6.42 -23.28
CA THR A 76 -12.88 -5.81 -23.74
C THR A 76 -13.83 -6.83 -24.39
N SER A 77 -13.32 -8.01 -24.79
CA SER A 77 -14.10 -9.08 -25.41
C SER A 77 -14.70 -10.10 -24.42
N GLY A 78 -14.46 -9.95 -23.11
CA GLY A 78 -15.05 -10.80 -22.07
C GLY A 78 -14.45 -12.21 -21.95
N GLY A 79 -13.32 -12.48 -22.61
CA GLY A 79 -12.59 -13.75 -22.54
C GLY A 79 -11.31 -13.66 -21.70
N GLY A 80 -11.13 -12.57 -20.97
CA GLY A 80 -9.93 -12.27 -20.20
C GLY A 80 -10.00 -12.83 -18.78
N ALA A 81 -9.02 -12.46 -17.97
CA ALA A 81 -9.02 -12.80 -16.56
C ALA A 81 -9.87 -11.80 -15.77
N THR A 82 -10.58 -12.30 -14.76
CA THR A 82 -11.19 -11.41 -13.76
C THR A 82 -10.10 -10.73 -12.95
N MET A 83 -10.09 -9.40 -13.00
CA MET A 83 -9.18 -8.51 -12.29
C MET A 83 -9.91 -7.84 -11.14
N LEU A 84 -9.30 -7.80 -9.96
CA LEU A 84 -9.64 -6.86 -8.89
C LEU A 84 -8.87 -5.57 -9.13
N ASP A 85 -9.55 -4.44 -9.00
CA ASP A 85 -8.96 -3.15 -8.69
C ASP A 85 -9.56 -2.67 -7.36
N ALA A 86 -8.72 -2.56 -6.33
CA ALA A 86 -9.10 -2.09 -5.02
C ALA A 86 -8.22 -0.89 -4.62
N SER A 87 -8.84 0.12 -4.01
CA SER A 87 -8.12 1.24 -3.41
C SER A 87 -8.47 1.34 -1.93
N PHE A 88 -7.47 1.68 -1.13
CA PHE A 88 -7.61 1.89 0.30
C PHE A 88 -6.99 3.23 0.68
N ASP A 89 -7.58 3.89 1.67
CA ASP A 89 -6.95 5.01 2.35
C ASP A 89 -6.64 4.67 3.80
N GLU A 90 -5.60 5.29 4.32
CA GLU A 90 -5.30 5.31 5.75
C GLU A 90 -5.36 6.75 6.23
N ILE A 91 -6.20 6.99 7.23
CA ILE A 91 -6.43 8.31 7.80
C ILE A 91 -5.94 8.31 9.23
N VAL A 92 -5.06 9.26 9.54
CA VAL A 92 -4.50 9.47 10.87
C VAL A 92 -4.74 10.92 11.26
N ASP A 93 -5.35 11.13 12.43
CA ASP A 93 -5.61 12.47 12.99
C ASP A 93 -6.31 13.45 12.01
N GLY A 94 -7.31 12.94 11.28
CA GLY A 94 -8.09 13.74 10.31
C GLY A 94 -7.34 14.11 9.04
N ARG A 95 -6.25 13.40 8.71
CA ARG A 95 -5.46 13.60 7.51
C ARG A 95 -5.22 12.28 6.79
N LEU A 96 -5.18 12.33 5.46
CA LEU A 96 -4.71 11.20 4.69
C LEU A 96 -3.22 10.97 5.01
N ASP A 97 -2.85 9.78 5.45
CA ASP A 97 -1.46 9.39 5.63
C ASP A 97 -0.95 8.71 4.35
N ARG A 98 -1.65 7.65 3.92
CA ARG A 98 -1.26 6.81 2.78
C ARG A 98 -2.46 6.37 1.95
N LEU A 99 -2.19 6.07 0.67
CA LEU A 99 -3.09 5.34 -0.22
C LEU A 99 -2.45 4.03 -0.62
N LEU A 100 -3.22 2.95 -0.61
CA LEU A 100 -2.83 1.66 -1.15
C LEU A 100 -3.75 1.29 -2.31
N LEU A 101 -3.17 1.02 -3.48
CA LEU A 101 -3.87 0.56 -4.66
C LEU A 101 -3.39 -0.85 -4.99
N ILE A 102 -4.34 -1.76 -5.15
CA ILE A 102 -4.10 -3.16 -5.47
C ILE A 102 -4.83 -3.50 -6.76
N SER A 103 -4.09 -4.01 -7.73
CA SER A 103 -4.65 -4.65 -8.93
C SER A 103 -4.18 -6.10 -8.97
N ALA A 104 -5.09 -7.07 -9.03
CA ALA A 104 -4.75 -8.48 -8.97
C ALA A 104 -5.64 -9.34 -9.87
N THR A 105 -5.12 -10.41 -10.46
CA THR A 105 -5.97 -11.43 -11.09
C THR A 105 -6.58 -12.35 -10.03
N LYS A 106 -7.88 -12.67 -10.18
CA LYS A 106 -8.57 -13.66 -9.35
C LYS A 106 -7.98 -15.05 -9.56
N TYR A 107 -7.94 -15.42 -10.83
CA TYR A 107 -7.34 -16.61 -11.39
C TYR A 107 -7.43 -16.49 -12.91
N SER A 108 -6.37 -16.88 -13.63
CA SER A 108 -6.43 -17.06 -15.08
C SER A 108 -5.74 -18.35 -15.47
N ARG A 109 -6.26 -19.00 -16.52
CA ARG A 109 -5.58 -20.11 -17.21
C ARG A 109 -4.78 -19.63 -18.43
N ASN A 110 -5.03 -18.40 -18.88
CA ASN A 110 -4.36 -17.83 -20.03
C ASN A 110 -4.51 -16.30 -19.96
N LEU A 111 -3.48 -15.61 -19.49
CA LEU A 111 -3.44 -14.16 -19.41
C LEU A 111 -2.41 -13.66 -20.43
N ASN A 112 -2.89 -13.21 -21.58
CA ASN A 112 -2.05 -12.61 -22.62
C ASN A 112 -2.07 -11.09 -22.46
N TRP A 113 -0.93 -10.52 -22.09
CA TRP A 113 -0.74 -9.08 -22.00
C TRP A 113 -0.40 -8.49 -23.37
N ILE A 114 -1.09 -7.40 -23.75
CA ILE A 114 -0.86 -6.70 -25.01
C ILE A 114 0.23 -5.63 -24.87
N ASP A 115 0.50 -5.17 -23.65
CA ASP A 115 1.54 -4.19 -23.31
C ASP A 115 2.41 -4.73 -22.18
N GLU A 116 3.59 -4.16 -21.99
CA GLU A 116 4.54 -4.52 -20.94
C GLU A 116 4.21 -3.76 -19.64
N PRO A 117 3.70 -4.41 -18.59
CA PRO A 117 3.35 -3.74 -17.33
C PRO A 117 4.53 -3.00 -16.67
N CYS A 118 5.77 -3.47 -16.89
CA CYS A 118 7.00 -2.84 -16.40
C CYS A 118 7.61 -1.82 -17.35
N LYS A 119 6.95 -1.47 -18.46
CA LYS A 119 7.46 -0.48 -19.39
C LYS A 119 7.76 0.84 -18.69
N THR A 120 8.98 1.34 -18.89
CA THR A 120 9.46 2.61 -18.38
C THR A 120 8.50 3.74 -18.74
N LYS A 121 8.09 4.52 -17.74
CA LYS A 121 7.36 5.77 -17.94
C LYS A 121 8.32 6.93 -17.69
N GLY A 122 8.31 7.94 -18.56
CA GLY A 122 9.23 9.08 -18.49
C GLY A 122 9.11 9.96 -17.25
N ASP A 123 8.16 9.68 -16.36
CA ASP A 123 7.91 10.41 -15.12
C ASP A 123 8.36 9.67 -13.85
N ALA A 124 9.06 8.54 -14.00
CA ALA A 124 9.59 7.80 -12.87
C ALA A 124 10.86 8.47 -12.32
N TYR A 125 10.96 8.54 -10.99
CA TYR A 125 12.18 8.97 -10.32
C TYR A 125 13.25 7.86 -10.39
N TRP A 126 12.80 6.62 -10.20
CA TRP A 126 13.65 5.45 -10.21
C TRP A 126 12.84 4.21 -10.62
N ILE A 127 13.50 3.30 -11.33
CA ILE A 127 12.95 2.02 -11.78
C ILE A 127 14.01 0.94 -11.54
N ASP A 128 13.57 -0.20 -11.01
CA ASP A 128 14.35 -1.44 -10.90
C ASP A 128 13.58 -2.57 -11.59
N ASP A 129 14.07 -2.97 -12.76
CA ASP A 129 13.49 -4.07 -13.54
C ASP A 129 14.24 -5.36 -13.25
N ARG A 130 13.85 -5.99 -12.14
CA ARG A 130 14.44 -7.24 -11.66
C ARG A 130 14.26 -8.40 -12.62
N LYS A 131 13.18 -8.37 -13.42
CA LYS A 131 12.92 -9.35 -14.47
C LYS A 131 12.15 -8.72 -15.63
N ARG A 132 12.68 -8.89 -16.85
CA ARG A 132 12.06 -8.45 -18.10
C ARG A 132 11.90 -9.62 -19.06
N GLY A 133 10.84 -10.39 -18.90
CA GLY A 133 10.36 -11.34 -19.90
C GLY A 133 8.96 -10.95 -20.36
N PHE A 134 8.58 -11.23 -21.61
CA PHE A 134 7.23 -10.92 -22.11
C PHE A 134 6.12 -11.58 -21.25
N ASN A 135 6.44 -12.73 -20.67
CA ASN A 135 5.54 -13.62 -19.94
C ASN A 135 5.81 -13.68 -18.43
N ASP A 136 6.80 -12.91 -17.97
CA ASP A 136 7.26 -12.93 -16.58
C ASP A 136 8.06 -11.65 -16.30
N GLN A 137 7.43 -10.68 -15.63
CA GLN A 137 8.12 -9.46 -15.21
C GLN A 137 7.96 -9.23 -13.73
N PHE A 138 8.99 -8.59 -13.19
CA PHE A 138 9.02 -8.11 -11.83
C PHE A 138 9.77 -6.79 -11.82
N CYS A 139 9.08 -5.72 -11.48
CA CYS A 139 9.64 -4.39 -11.48
C CYS A 139 9.15 -3.56 -10.30
N ILE A 140 9.96 -2.56 -9.99
CA ILE A 140 9.71 -1.56 -8.97
C ILE A 140 9.78 -0.19 -9.63
N ARG A 141 8.88 0.69 -9.25
CA ARG A 141 8.88 2.08 -9.70
C ARG A 141 8.61 3.03 -8.55
N VAL A 142 9.47 4.02 -8.43
CA VAL A 142 9.27 5.20 -7.59
C VAL A 142 8.86 6.36 -8.50
N GLY A 143 7.79 7.06 -8.14
CA GLY A 143 7.29 8.20 -8.92
C GLY A 143 6.26 8.97 -8.11
N TYR A 144 5.40 9.74 -8.78
CA TYR A 144 4.37 10.52 -8.09
C TYR A 144 3.02 10.53 -8.80
N LEU A 145 2.01 10.70 -7.96
CA LEU A 145 0.66 11.04 -8.33
C LEU A 145 0.55 12.56 -8.48
N SER A 146 -0.23 13.07 -9.44
CA SER A 146 -0.46 14.51 -9.63
C SER A 146 -1.95 14.82 -9.75
N GLY A 147 -2.36 15.99 -9.26
CA GLY A 147 -3.74 16.39 -8.97
C GLY A 147 -4.67 16.85 -10.10
N VAL A 148 -4.35 16.73 -11.39
CA VAL A 148 -5.25 17.11 -12.50
C VAL A 148 -5.43 15.90 -13.43
N VAL A 149 -6.64 15.31 -13.54
CA VAL A 149 -7.74 15.60 -14.51
C VAL A 149 -7.24 15.61 -15.95
N ASP A 150 -7.03 14.42 -16.50
CA ASP A 150 -6.88 14.23 -17.94
C ASP A 150 -7.42 12.85 -18.34
N GLY A 151 -8.64 12.52 -17.88
CA GLY A 151 -9.30 11.23 -18.14
C GLY A 151 -8.60 9.98 -17.54
N ALA A 152 -7.37 10.09 -17.07
CA ALA A 152 -6.47 8.97 -16.81
C ALA A 152 -6.66 8.27 -15.46
N ARG A 153 -7.52 8.77 -14.57
CA ARG A 153 -7.74 8.17 -13.22
C ARG A 153 -9.15 7.68 -12.94
N GLY A 154 -10.02 7.74 -13.94
CA GLY A 154 -11.40 7.30 -13.81
C GLY A 154 -12.24 8.18 -12.87
N GLU A 155 -13.55 8.00 -12.94
CA GLU A 155 -14.54 8.68 -12.11
C GLU A 155 -14.39 8.33 -10.62
N ASP A 156 -13.94 7.10 -10.31
CA ASP A 156 -13.83 6.56 -8.96
C ASP A 156 -12.86 7.39 -8.08
N TYR A 157 -11.66 7.70 -8.60
CA TYR A 157 -10.68 8.50 -7.86
C TYR A 157 -11.17 9.93 -7.61
N GLN A 158 -11.86 10.53 -8.58
CA GLN A 158 -12.43 11.87 -8.44
C GLN A 158 -13.55 11.89 -7.40
N THR A 159 -14.38 10.85 -7.39
CA THR A 159 -15.43 10.67 -6.38
C THR A 159 -14.84 10.49 -5.00
N TRP A 160 -13.82 9.64 -4.85
CA TRP A 160 -13.09 9.49 -3.59
C TRP A 160 -12.48 10.82 -3.10
N ALA A 161 -11.79 11.55 -3.98
CA ALA A 161 -11.17 12.83 -3.64
C ALA A 161 -12.21 13.89 -3.19
N ARG A 162 -13.39 13.93 -3.82
CA ARG A 162 -14.49 14.81 -3.35
C ARG A 162 -15.00 14.36 -1.98
N ASN A 163 -15.16 13.06 -1.76
CA ASN A 163 -15.68 12.52 -0.51
C ASN A 163 -14.74 12.77 0.67
N ILE A 164 -13.42 12.60 0.50
CA ILE A 164 -12.45 12.82 1.57
C ILE A 164 -12.39 14.31 1.97
N VAL A 165 -12.46 15.22 0.99
CA VAL A 165 -12.56 16.67 1.25
C VAL A 165 -13.86 17.03 1.95
N ALA A 166 -15.00 16.46 1.52
CA ALA A 166 -16.29 16.70 2.15
C ALA A 166 -16.34 16.23 3.62
N GLN A 167 -15.53 15.24 3.98
CA GLN A 167 -15.34 14.77 5.36
C GLN A 167 -14.39 15.66 6.19
N GLY A 168 -13.86 16.74 5.61
CA GLY A 168 -12.91 17.64 6.28
C GLY A 168 -11.49 17.05 6.41
N ILE A 169 -11.21 15.94 5.72
CA ILE A 169 -9.92 15.28 5.78
C ILE A 169 -8.93 16.02 4.87
N LYS A 170 -7.76 16.34 5.42
CA LYS A 170 -6.70 17.05 4.69
C LYS A 170 -5.85 16.07 3.89
N TYR A 171 -5.55 16.42 2.64
CA TYR A 171 -4.63 15.64 1.80
C TYR A 171 -3.96 16.50 0.73
N SER A 172 -2.78 16.07 0.27
CA SER A 172 -2.18 16.57 -0.96
C SER A 172 -2.57 15.67 -2.14
N PRO A 173 -3.02 16.22 -3.28
CA PRO A 173 -3.27 15.43 -4.48
C PRO A 173 -1.98 15.02 -5.20
N ASP A 174 -0.85 15.62 -4.84
CA ASP A 174 0.47 15.25 -5.32
C ASP A 174 1.13 14.34 -4.27
N MET A 175 1.29 13.06 -4.60
CA MET A 175 1.77 12.04 -3.65
C MET A 175 2.88 11.19 -4.27
N PRO A 176 4.11 11.19 -3.73
CA PRO A 176 5.12 10.23 -4.15
C PRO A 176 4.68 8.81 -3.79
N PHE A 177 5.07 7.83 -4.59
CA PHE A 177 4.65 6.45 -4.43
C PHE A 177 5.76 5.47 -4.75
N VAL A 178 5.59 4.24 -4.24
CA VAL A 178 6.27 3.03 -4.72
C VAL A 178 5.21 2.11 -5.33
N THR A 179 5.45 1.66 -6.56
CA THR A 179 4.65 0.59 -7.20
C THR A 179 5.55 -0.61 -7.41
N VAL A 180 5.06 -1.77 -7.03
CA VAL A 180 5.67 -3.05 -7.37
C VAL A 180 4.69 -3.81 -8.24
N THR A 181 5.15 -4.27 -9.39
CA THR A 181 4.37 -5.09 -10.32
C THR A 181 5.09 -6.41 -10.52
N LYS A 182 4.39 -7.52 -10.26
CA LYS A 182 4.84 -8.87 -10.58
C LYS A 182 3.76 -9.57 -11.38
N TYR A 183 4.13 -10.21 -12.48
CA TYR A 183 3.18 -11.00 -13.27
C TYR A 183 3.84 -12.17 -13.97
N THR A 184 2.99 -13.14 -14.31
CA THR A 184 3.30 -14.31 -15.14
C THR A 184 2.20 -14.50 -16.20
N ASN A 185 2.29 -15.55 -17.01
CA ASN A 185 1.24 -15.97 -17.96
C ASN A 185 -0.16 -16.23 -17.36
N TYR A 186 -0.27 -16.32 -16.04
CA TYR A 186 -1.51 -16.70 -15.37
C TYR A 186 -1.95 -15.67 -14.34
N ASP A 187 -1.00 -14.87 -13.86
CA ASP A 187 -1.15 -14.17 -12.62
C ASP A 187 -0.56 -12.78 -12.67
N PHE A 188 -1.19 -11.87 -11.95
CA PHE A 188 -0.75 -10.49 -11.86
C PHE A 188 -1.05 -9.97 -10.46
N LEU A 189 -0.08 -9.25 -9.90
CA LEU A 189 -0.26 -8.40 -8.75
C LEU A 189 0.52 -7.11 -8.98
N ALA A 190 -0.17 -5.99 -8.89
CA ALA A 190 0.42 -4.68 -8.72
C ALA A 190 -0.04 -4.10 -7.40
N MET A 191 0.91 -3.76 -6.53
CA MET A 191 0.65 -3.05 -5.28
C MET A 191 1.37 -1.71 -5.33
N ARG A 192 0.61 -0.62 -5.22
CA ARG A 192 1.13 0.74 -5.14
C ARG A 192 0.76 1.35 -3.81
N ILE A 193 1.74 1.90 -3.12
CA ILE A 193 1.53 2.72 -1.93
C ILE A 193 2.01 4.14 -2.20
N ALA A 194 1.13 5.10 -2.01
CA ALA A 194 1.39 6.52 -2.16
C ALA A 194 1.29 7.22 -0.81
N PHE A 195 2.19 8.16 -0.55
CA PHE A 195 2.32 8.83 0.74
C PHE A 195 1.84 10.28 0.60
N ASN A 196 1.05 10.76 1.55
CA ASN A 196 0.79 12.18 1.66
C ASN A 196 2.09 12.87 2.11
N PRO A 197 2.63 13.83 1.34
CA PRO A 197 3.87 14.51 1.71
C PRO A 197 3.72 15.57 2.82
N GLU A 198 2.50 16.05 3.11
CA GLU A 198 2.28 17.13 4.07
C GLU A 198 2.71 16.79 5.51
N PRO A 199 2.43 15.59 6.05
CA PRO A 199 2.97 15.16 7.35
C PRO A 199 4.50 15.18 7.45
N TYR A 200 5.20 15.18 6.32
CA TYR A 200 6.67 15.22 6.23
C TYR A 200 7.18 16.61 5.83
N GLY A 201 6.39 17.66 6.10
CA GLY A 201 6.80 19.06 5.91
C GLY A 201 6.85 19.53 4.46
N THR A 202 6.41 18.72 3.50
CA THR A 202 6.47 19.07 2.07
C THR A 202 5.11 19.54 1.58
N ALA A 203 5.03 20.83 1.24
CA ALA A 203 3.82 21.44 0.72
C ALA A 203 3.41 20.88 -0.66
N ARG A 204 2.10 20.97 -0.94
CA ARG A 204 1.51 20.72 -2.26
C ARG A 204 2.24 21.50 -3.36
N SER A 205 2.34 20.93 -4.56
CA SER A 205 2.89 21.66 -5.70
C SER A 205 2.01 22.87 -6.05
N LYS A 206 2.66 23.97 -6.46
CA LYS A 206 1.94 25.13 -7.01
C LYS A 206 1.56 24.94 -8.48
N ARG A 207 2.03 23.87 -9.13
CA ARG A 207 1.89 23.59 -10.55
C ARG A 207 1.14 22.29 -10.75
N PRO A 208 -0.14 22.34 -11.16
CA PRO A 208 -0.97 21.15 -11.24
C PRO A 208 -0.65 20.26 -12.45
N GLU A 209 -0.06 20.79 -13.51
CA GLU A 209 0.27 20.04 -14.71
C GLU A 209 1.41 19.05 -14.46
N ARG A 210 1.23 17.78 -14.83
CA ARG A 210 2.22 16.71 -14.60
C ARG A 210 3.63 17.09 -15.07
N THR A 211 3.77 17.66 -16.27
CA THR A 211 5.09 18.01 -16.81
C THR A 211 5.82 19.07 -15.97
N PHE A 212 5.08 19.99 -15.32
CA PHE A 212 5.64 21.11 -14.58
C PHE A 212 5.52 20.97 -13.06
N ASN A 213 4.88 19.91 -12.58
CA ASN A 213 4.65 19.65 -11.17
C ASN A 213 5.98 19.55 -10.42
N ASP A 214 6.02 20.08 -9.19
CA ASP A 214 7.25 20.11 -8.39
C ASP A 214 7.72 18.72 -7.95
N TRP A 215 6.87 17.70 -8.08
CA TRP A 215 7.24 16.30 -7.89
C TRP A 215 7.76 15.62 -9.15
N ASN A 216 7.68 16.24 -10.33
CA ASN A 216 8.23 15.66 -11.55
C ASN A 216 9.76 15.54 -11.42
N PRO A 217 10.34 14.33 -11.53
CA PRO A 217 11.79 14.12 -11.44
C PRO A 217 12.60 14.89 -12.49
N SER A 218 11.99 15.17 -13.65
CA SER A 218 12.60 15.97 -14.71
C SER A 218 12.40 17.48 -14.55
N SER A 219 11.63 17.92 -13.55
CA SER A 219 11.45 19.35 -13.28
C SER A 219 12.68 19.92 -12.57
N VAL A 220 13.12 21.09 -13.05
CA VAL A 220 14.15 21.90 -12.37
C VAL A 220 13.72 22.34 -10.96
N SER A 221 12.42 22.26 -10.62
CA SER A 221 11.88 22.63 -9.32
C SER A 221 11.87 21.51 -8.27
N LEU A 222 12.47 20.34 -8.57
CA LEU A 222 12.62 19.27 -7.59
C LEU A 222 13.58 19.68 -6.47
N GLY A 223 13.03 20.34 -5.45
CA GLY A 223 13.79 20.81 -4.29
C GLY A 223 14.31 19.68 -3.40
N THR A 224 15.24 20.03 -2.51
CA THR A 224 15.92 19.10 -1.59
C THR A 224 14.96 18.23 -0.78
N GLU A 225 13.88 18.80 -0.24
CA GLU A 225 12.93 18.04 0.60
C GLU A 225 12.19 16.95 -0.18
N ARG A 226 11.75 17.23 -1.42
CA ARG A 226 11.11 16.22 -2.28
C ARG A 226 12.09 15.12 -2.68
N LYS A 227 13.35 15.50 -2.95
CA LYS A 227 14.41 14.54 -3.27
C LYS A 227 14.69 13.61 -2.09
N LYS A 228 14.73 14.11 -0.85
CA LYS A 228 14.89 13.27 0.34
C LYS A 228 13.78 12.22 0.44
N ILE A 229 12.52 12.61 0.22
CA ILE A 229 11.39 11.66 0.21
C ILE A 229 11.59 10.61 -0.88
N TYR A 230 11.98 11.00 -2.09
CA TYR A 230 12.24 10.04 -3.16
C TYR A 230 13.38 9.06 -2.87
N GLU A 231 14.49 9.52 -2.28
CA GLU A 231 15.58 8.64 -1.88
C GLU A 231 15.13 7.68 -0.76
N ALA A 232 14.41 8.17 0.26
CA ALA A 232 13.86 7.30 1.30
C ALA A 232 12.92 6.22 0.74
N LEU A 233 12.07 6.57 -0.23
CA LEU A 233 11.22 5.59 -0.91
C LEU A 233 12.02 4.61 -1.75
N LYS A 234 13.05 5.08 -2.47
CA LYS A 234 13.94 4.23 -3.27
C LYS A 234 14.71 3.23 -2.40
N ASP A 235 15.22 3.67 -1.25
CA ASP A 235 15.96 2.81 -0.31
C ASP A 235 15.06 1.76 0.34
N TRP A 236 13.80 2.11 0.60
CA TRP A 236 12.80 1.19 1.15
C TRP A 236 12.21 0.20 0.11
N ALA A 237 12.09 0.63 -1.15
CA ALA A 237 11.37 -0.09 -2.18
C ALA A 237 11.84 -1.56 -2.40
N PRO A 238 13.12 -1.93 -2.23
CA PRO A 238 13.56 -3.32 -2.28
C PRO A 238 12.92 -4.23 -1.23
N ALA A 239 12.73 -3.76 0.01
CA ALA A 239 12.09 -4.52 1.07
C ALA A 239 10.59 -4.68 0.79
N TYR A 240 9.94 -3.57 0.39
CA TYR A 240 8.55 -3.58 -0.05
C TYR A 240 8.33 -4.56 -1.21
N ALA A 241 9.21 -4.58 -2.20
CA ALA A 241 9.12 -5.50 -3.34
C ALA A 241 9.33 -6.96 -2.95
N ALA A 242 10.21 -7.26 -1.99
CA ALA A 242 10.38 -8.61 -1.47
C ALA A 242 9.07 -9.11 -0.82
N ALA A 243 8.41 -8.27 -0.01
CA ALA A 243 7.11 -8.58 0.58
C ALA A 243 6.00 -8.76 -0.48
N VAL A 244 5.89 -7.86 -1.46
CA VAL A 244 4.92 -7.99 -2.56
C VAL A 244 5.15 -9.26 -3.39
N SER A 245 6.42 -9.64 -3.62
CA SER A 245 6.72 -10.91 -4.30
C SER A 245 6.20 -12.11 -3.50
N ARG A 246 6.42 -12.14 -2.19
CA ARG A 246 5.89 -13.19 -1.30
C ARG A 246 4.36 -13.20 -1.29
N ALA A 247 3.72 -12.03 -1.31
CA ALA A 247 2.26 -11.92 -1.41
C ALA A 247 1.73 -12.45 -2.76
N PHE A 248 2.43 -12.16 -3.86
CA PHE A 248 2.10 -12.73 -5.18
C PHE A 248 2.17 -14.27 -5.18
N ASP A 249 3.19 -14.81 -4.51
CA ASP A 249 3.42 -16.25 -4.35
C ASP A 249 2.47 -16.91 -3.33
N GLY A 250 1.67 -16.11 -2.59
CA GLY A 250 0.69 -16.59 -1.62
C GLY A 250 1.29 -17.11 -0.31
N ASP A 251 2.44 -16.55 0.10
CA ASP A 251 3.13 -16.94 1.33
C ASP A 251 2.28 -16.66 2.58
N ALA A 252 1.82 -17.73 3.24
CA ALA A 252 1.00 -17.65 4.45
C ALA A 252 1.78 -17.17 5.70
N GLY A 253 3.11 -17.15 5.66
CA GLY A 253 3.97 -16.61 6.71
C GLY A 253 4.36 -15.14 6.49
N LEU A 254 3.84 -14.48 5.46
CA LEU A 254 4.05 -13.05 5.23
C LEU A 254 3.20 -12.23 6.20
N SER A 255 3.85 -11.33 6.94
CA SER A 255 3.19 -10.40 7.86
C SER A 255 3.28 -8.96 7.38
N SER A 256 2.41 -8.10 7.90
CA SER A 256 2.44 -6.66 7.64
C SER A 256 3.80 -5.98 7.92
N LYS A 257 4.59 -6.51 8.85
CA LYS A 257 5.93 -5.99 9.21
C LYS A 257 7.00 -6.27 8.15
N ASP A 258 6.82 -7.31 7.35
CA ASP A 258 7.80 -7.70 6.33
C ASP A 258 7.89 -6.68 5.18
N PHE A 259 6.86 -5.83 5.03
CA PHE A 259 6.87 -4.72 4.09
C PHE A 259 7.86 -3.62 4.49
N GLY A 260 8.27 -3.55 5.76
CA GLY A 260 9.03 -2.44 6.32
C GLY A 260 8.28 -1.10 6.25
N GLU A 261 8.95 -0.02 6.60
CA GLU A 261 8.45 1.34 6.44
C GLU A 261 9.57 2.23 5.89
N PRO A 262 9.28 3.23 5.04
CA PRO A 262 10.28 4.16 4.58
C PRO A 262 10.71 5.08 5.73
N SER A 263 12.00 5.45 5.76
CA SER A 263 12.58 6.37 6.74
C SER A 263 12.17 7.82 6.44
N LEU A 264 10.89 8.13 6.59
CA LEU A 264 10.33 9.47 6.42
C LEU A 264 10.23 10.17 7.78
N GLU A 265 10.92 11.30 7.93
CA GLU A 265 10.85 12.13 9.13
C GLU A 265 9.57 12.97 9.11
N LYS A 266 8.68 12.76 10.08
CA LYS A 266 7.50 13.61 10.25
C LYS A 266 7.95 15.00 10.71
N ALA A 267 7.35 16.04 10.12
CA ALA A 267 7.54 17.38 10.62
C ALA A 267 6.95 17.49 12.04
N PRO A 268 7.57 18.28 12.93
CA PRO A 268 7.09 18.49 14.30
C PRO A 268 5.71 19.15 14.36
#